data_AF-A0A212C672-F1
#
_entry.id   AF-A0A212C672-F1
#
_cell.length_a   1.000
_cell.length_b   1.000
_cell.length_c   1.000
_cell.angle_alpha   90.00
_cell.angle_beta   90.00
_cell.angle_gamma   90.00
#
_symmetry.space_group_name_H-M   'P 1'
#
loop_
_entity.id
_entity.type
_entity.pdbx_description
1 polymer ?
#
loop_
_entity_poly.entity_id
_entity_poly.type
_entity_poly.pdbx_seq_one_letter_code
_entity_poly.pdbx_strand_id
1 'polypeptide(L)'
;EMAARTEMQLHKNLEEELQREHLAAEQRMVHRIQRIMMECHREKVQAVQEAREQERLVAQEEIQAQRRKAVEELMSTGVTVVQDQKKSVNQLVREKQHEISLYYCMTQREKQEEVQKALQEAEKTHQARLGNVTGKLASTQGELLSIAKQLGIMTNWKDFLEEELQETRAAFQKYINYTFPKLSPGHADFILPERKKTPSNLIIPENQTTPD
;
A
#
# COMPACT_ATOMS: atom_id res chain seq x y z
N GLU A 1 29.25 53.84 -136.05
CA GLU A 1 28.84 54.47 -134.77
C GLU A 1 27.53 53.91 -134.16
N MET A 2 26.55 53.42 -134.93
CA MET A 2 25.33 52.81 -134.36
C MET A 2 25.57 51.45 -133.67
N ALA A 3 26.42 50.57 -134.26
CA ALA A 3 26.68 49.23 -133.73
C ALA A 3 27.37 49.23 -132.34
N ALA A 4 28.34 50.12 -132.12
CA ALA A 4 29.06 50.25 -130.85
C ALA A 4 28.16 50.77 -129.70
N ARG A 5 27.14 51.59 -130.01
CA ARG A 5 26.17 52.08 -129.01
C ARG A 5 25.18 50.97 -128.59
N THR A 6 24.73 50.13 -129.52
CA THR A 6 23.88 48.97 -129.22
C THR A 6 24.60 47.89 -128.42
N GLU A 7 25.88 47.65 -128.68
CA GLU A 7 26.71 46.70 -127.92
C GLU A 7 26.93 47.19 -126.48
N MET A 8 27.25 48.48 -126.31
CA MET A 8 27.39 49.11 -124.98
C MET A 8 26.08 49.10 -124.18
N GLN A 9 24.93 49.32 -124.83
CA GLN A 9 23.62 49.25 -124.19
C GLN A 9 23.23 47.81 -123.78
N LEU A 10 23.56 46.82 -124.62
CA LEU A 10 23.36 45.40 -124.30
C LEU A 10 24.22 44.96 -123.11
N HIS A 11 25.49 45.38 -123.06
CA HIS A 11 26.38 45.12 -121.93
C HIS A 11 25.84 45.74 -120.63
N LYS A 12 25.38 46.99 -120.67
CA LYS A 12 24.80 47.65 -119.49
C LYS A 12 23.52 46.97 -119.00
N ASN A 13 22.63 46.57 -119.90
CA ASN A 13 21.42 45.83 -119.54
C ASN A 13 21.74 44.45 -118.94
N LEU A 14 22.76 43.76 -119.48
CA LEU A 14 23.21 42.47 -118.94
C LEU A 14 23.80 42.61 -117.53
N GLU A 15 24.57 43.66 -117.27
CA GLU A 15 25.11 43.98 -115.95
C GLU A 15 24.00 44.31 -114.94
N GLU A 16 22.98 45.08 -115.34
CA GLU A 16 21.82 45.40 -114.50
C GLU A 16 20.98 44.14 -114.16
N GLU A 17 20.77 43.24 -115.12
CA GLU A 17 20.09 41.95 -114.87
C GLU A 17 20.93 41.02 -113.99
N LEU A 18 22.25 40.97 -114.19
CA LEU A 18 23.17 40.20 -113.35
C LEU A 18 23.16 40.71 -111.90
N GLN A 19 23.12 42.03 -111.69
CA GLN A 19 23.01 42.63 -110.36
C GLN A 19 21.66 42.34 -109.70
N ARG A 20 20.55 42.35 -110.45
CA ARG A 20 19.22 41.99 -109.94
C ARG A 20 19.17 40.54 -109.49
N GLU A 21 19.69 39.61 -110.30
CA GLU A 21 19.76 38.19 -109.94
C GLU A 21 20.69 37.94 -108.74
N HIS A 22 21.82 38.65 -108.65
CA HIS A 22 22.72 38.59 -107.49
C HIS A 22 22.01 39.03 -106.21
N LEU A 23 21.35 40.19 -106.22
CA LEU A 23 20.58 40.71 -105.08
C LEU A 23 19.41 39.78 -104.71
N ALA A 24 18.72 39.20 -105.71
CA ALA A 24 17.66 38.23 -105.46
C ALA A 24 18.19 36.92 -104.85
N ALA A 25 19.37 36.45 -105.28
CA ALA A 25 20.05 35.30 -104.69
C ALA A 25 20.48 35.56 -103.25
N GLU A 26 21.03 36.74 -102.96
CA GLU A 26 21.35 37.17 -101.59
C GLU A 26 20.11 37.24 -100.70
N GLN A 27 19.01 37.82 -101.18
CA GLN A 27 17.74 37.86 -100.43
C GLN A 27 17.19 36.47 -100.14
N ARG A 28 17.24 35.55 -101.12
CA ARG A 28 16.85 34.15 -100.92
C ARG A 28 17.73 33.46 -99.87
N MET A 29 19.04 33.72 -99.91
CA MET A 29 19.99 33.17 -98.95
C MET A 29 19.77 33.73 -97.54
N VAL A 30 19.58 35.05 -97.40
CA VAL A 30 19.25 35.71 -96.12
C VAL A 30 17.95 35.15 -95.55
N HIS A 31 16.89 35.03 -96.36
CA HIS A 31 15.62 34.46 -95.91
C HIS A 31 15.77 33.00 -95.44
N ARG A 32 16.57 32.20 -96.17
CA ARG A 32 16.86 30.81 -95.79
C ARG A 32 17.63 30.73 -94.47
N ILE A 33 18.65 31.59 -94.28
CA ILE A 33 19.40 31.67 -93.02
C ILE A 33 18.49 32.11 -91.88
N GLN A 34 17.65 33.13 -92.09
CA GLN A 34 16.68 33.58 -91.09
C GLN A 34 15.69 32.49 -90.69
N ARG A 35 15.17 31.72 -91.67
CA ARG A 35 14.29 30.57 -91.39
C ARG A 35 15.01 29.52 -90.52
N ILE A 36 16.24 29.14 -90.89
CA ILE A 36 17.04 28.18 -90.11
C ILE A 36 17.32 28.71 -88.69
N MET A 37 17.62 30.00 -88.54
CA MET A 37 17.81 30.60 -87.21
C MET A 37 16.54 30.56 -86.36
N MET A 38 15.36 30.82 -86.95
CA MET A 38 14.08 30.74 -86.22
C MET A 38 13.76 29.29 -85.81
N GLU A 39 14.01 28.31 -86.68
CA GLU A 39 13.83 26.89 -86.38
C GLU A 39 14.78 26.44 -85.26
N CYS A 40 16.08 26.75 -85.37
CA CYS A 40 17.07 26.45 -84.35
C CYS A 40 16.76 27.15 -83.00
N HIS A 41 16.28 28.41 -83.05
CA HIS A 41 15.86 29.10 -81.84
C HIS A 41 14.66 28.41 -81.17
N ARG A 42 13.67 27.98 -81.97
CA ARG A 42 12.51 27.25 -81.48
C ARG A 42 12.91 25.92 -80.85
N GLU A 43 13.77 25.15 -81.51
CA GLU A 43 14.30 23.88 -80.99
C GLU A 43 15.09 24.08 -79.69
N LYS A 44 15.93 25.13 -79.63
CA LYS A 44 16.65 25.49 -78.40
C LYS A 44 15.69 25.80 -77.26
N VAL A 45 14.66 26.61 -77.50
CA VAL A 45 13.68 26.97 -76.46
C VAL A 45 12.95 25.73 -75.99
N GLN A 46 12.55 24.84 -76.90
CA GLN A 46 11.88 23.59 -76.56
C GLN A 46 12.80 22.65 -75.76
N ALA A 47 14.04 22.43 -76.19
CA ALA A 47 15.01 21.60 -75.47
C ALA A 47 15.33 22.15 -74.07
N VAL A 48 15.41 23.48 -73.91
CA VAL A 48 15.60 24.12 -72.60
C VAL A 48 14.37 23.96 -71.71
N GLN A 49 13.17 24.06 -72.26
CA GLN A 49 11.93 23.82 -71.51
C GLN A 49 11.85 22.37 -71.03
N GLU A 50 12.07 21.41 -71.91
CA GLU A 50 12.07 19.97 -71.58
C GLU A 50 13.14 19.64 -70.52
N ALA A 51 14.36 20.16 -70.65
CA ALA A 51 15.43 19.98 -69.65
C ALA A 51 15.05 20.59 -68.29
N ARG A 52 14.42 21.77 -68.26
CA ARG A 52 13.95 22.41 -67.03
C ARG A 52 12.80 21.65 -66.37
N GLU A 53 11.90 21.06 -67.16
CA GLU A 53 10.83 20.23 -66.64
C GLU A 53 11.37 18.94 -66.03
N GLN A 54 12.32 18.28 -66.68
CA GLN A 54 13.02 17.11 -66.14
C GLN A 54 13.77 17.44 -64.86
N GLU A 55 14.51 18.55 -64.82
CA GLU A 55 15.21 19.02 -63.61
C GLU A 55 14.23 19.27 -62.45
N ARG A 56 13.06 19.87 -62.74
CA ARG A 56 12.01 20.09 -61.73
C ARG A 56 11.44 18.79 -61.20
N LEU A 57 11.18 17.80 -62.07
CA LEU A 57 10.68 16.49 -61.66
C LEU A 57 11.69 15.78 -60.75
N VAL A 58 12.95 15.73 -61.16
CA VAL A 58 14.02 15.11 -60.36
C VAL A 58 14.19 15.84 -59.02
N ALA A 59 14.18 17.17 -59.01
CA ALA A 59 14.24 17.95 -57.77
C ALA A 59 13.04 17.68 -56.86
N GLN A 60 11.84 17.54 -57.41
CA GLN A 60 10.64 17.24 -56.64
C GLN A 60 10.67 15.82 -56.06
N GLU A 61 11.14 14.83 -56.82
CA GLU A 61 11.34 13.45 -56.35
C GLU A 61 12.36 13.38 -55.22
N GLU A 62 13.49 14.06 -55.36
CA GLU A 62 14.52 14.10 -54.31
C GLU A 62 14.01 14.78 -53.03
N ILE A 63 13.27 15.90 -53.16
CA ILE A 63 12.62 16.55 -52.01
C ILE A 63 11.63 15.59 -51.33
N GLN A 64 10.85 14.82 -52.08
CA GLN A 64 9.94 13.84 -51.51
C GLN A 64 10.68 12.69 -50.82
N ALA A 65 11.77 12.19 -51.40
CA ALA A 65 12.60 11.16 -50.82
C ALA A 65 13.22 11.62 -49.49
N GLN A 66 13.79 12.83 -49.46
CA GLN A 66 14.33 13.44 -48.24
C GLN A 66 13.25 13.64 -47.17
N ARG A 67 12.05 14.09 -47.55
CA ARG A 67 10.92 14.22 -46.63
C ARG A 67 10.52 12.88 -46.01
N ARG A 68 10.42 11.81 -46.82
CA ARG A 68 10.10 10.46 -46.32
C ARG A 68 11.15 9.98 -45.33
N LYS A 69 12.44 10.15 -45.67
CA LYS A 69 13.56 9.78 -44.80
C LYS A 69 13.53 10.55 -43.47
N ALA A 70 13.34 11.86 -43.52
CA ALA A 70 13.25 12.69 -42.32
C ALA A 70 12.07 12.29 -41.41
N VAL A 71 10.92 11.96 -41.99
CA VAL A 71 9.75 11.48 -41.21
C VAL A 71 10.04 10.11 -40.57
N GLU A 72 10.68 9.19 -41.29
CA GLU A 72 11.05 7.88 -40.76
C GLU A 72 12.09 7.99 -39.64
N GLU A 73 13.10 8.85 -39.79
CA GLU A 73 14.09 9.15 -38.75
C GLU A 73 13.44 9.78 -37.51
N LEU A 74 12.52 10.74 -37.70
CA LEU A 74 11.75 11.33 -36.60
C LEU A 74 10.87 10.30 -35.89
N MET A 75 10.19 9.41 -36.63
CA MET A 75 9.35 8.37 -36.04
C MET A 75 10.19 7.35 -35.28
N SER A 76 11.27 6.85 -35.85
CA SER A 76 12.16 5.87 -35.21
C SER A 76 12.79 6.44 -33.95
N THR A 77 13.28 7.68 -34.01
CA THR A 77 13.84 8.38 -32.84
C THR A 77 12.77 8.67 -31.79
N GLY A 78 11.55 9.03 -32.21
CA GLY A 78 10.42 9.23 -31.30
C GLY A 78 10.05 7.96 -30.56
N VAL A 79 10.01 6.82 -31.26
CA VAL A 79 9.70 5.51 -30.67
C VAL A 79 10.77 5.09 -29.66
N THR A 80 12.06 5.27 -29.96
CA THR A 80 13.14 4.91 -29.03
C THR A 80 13.12 5.79 -27.77
N VAL A 81 12.92 7.10 -27.91
CA VAL A 81 12.82 8.03 -26.78
C VAL A 81 11.64 7.65 -25.87
N VAL A 82 10.46 7.40 -26.44
CA VAL A 82 9.28 6.98 -25.65
C VAL A 82 9.54 5.64 -24.96
N GLN A 83 10.19 4.70 -25.64
CA GLN A 83 10.50 3.39 -25.06
C GLN A 83 11.50 3.50 -23.91
N ASP A 84 12.52 4.34 -24.03
CA ASP A 84 13.53 4.53 -23.00
C ASP A 84 12.98 5.31 -21.80
N GLN A 85 12.16 6.34 -22.04
CA GLN A 85 11.40 7.00 -20.97
C GLN A 85 10.50 6.02 -20.23
N LYS A 86 9.77 5.17 -20.96
CA LYS A 86 8.91 4.13 -20.35
C LYS A 86 9.73 3.15 -19.51
N LYS A 87 10.90 2.70 -19.98
CA LYS A 87 11.79 1.83 -19.20
C LYS A 87 12.29 2.53 -17.93
N SER A 88 12.74 3.77 -18.04
CA SER A 88 13.22 4.57 -16.91
C SER A 88 12.13 4.77 -15.85
N VAL A 89 10.92 5.18 -16.25
CA VAL A 89 9.78 5.34 -15.34
C VAL A 89 9.42 4.00 -14.68
N ASN A 90 9.36 2.91 -15.44
CA ASN A 90 9.05 1.59 -14.86
C ASN A 90 10.11 1.13 -13.85
N GLN A 91 11.38 1.42 -14.12
CA GLN A 91 12.46 1.10 -13.19
C GLN A 91 12.31 1.90 -11.88
N LEU A 92 12.07 3.21 -11.99
CA LEU A 92 11.82 4.07 -10.84
C LEU A 92 10.62 3.60 -10.01
N VAL A 93 9.52 3.21 -10.67
CA VAL A 93 8.33 2.67 -9.99
C VAL A 93 8.67 1.41 -9.20
N ARG A 94 9.45 0.48 -9.77
CA ARG A 94 9.87 -0.74 -9.06
C ARG A 94 10.74 -0.43 -7.85
N GLU A 95 11.68 0.49 -8.00
CA GLU A 95 12.57 0.92 -6.91
C GLU A 95 11.76 1.55 -5.77
N LYS A 96 10.83 2.46 -6.09
CA LYS A 96 9.96 3.08 -5.09
C LYS A 96 8.98 2.09 -4.45
N GLN A 97 8.46 1.14 -5.21
CA GLN A 97 7.63 0.07 -4.65
C GLN A 97 8.42 -0.79 -3.66
N HIS A 98 9.68 -1.11 -3.99
CA HIS A 98 10.54 -1.87 -3.09
C HIS A 98 10.88 -1.08 -1.82
N GLU A 99 11.23 0.20 -1.95
CA GLU A 99 11.49 1.12 -0.83
C GLU A 99 10.27 1.20 0.11
N ILE A 100 9.07 1.42 -0.43
CA ILE A 100 7.82 1.44 0.35
C ILE A 100 7.59 0.10 1.05
N SER A 101 7.84 -1.02 0.37
CA SER A 101 7.68 -2.35 0.95
C SER A 101 8.63 -2.58 2.13
N LEU A 102 9.87 -2.09 2.06
CA LEU A 102 10.84 -2.19 3.15
C LEU A 102 10.37 -1.37 4.36
N TYR A 103 9.99 -0.11 4.15
CA TYR A 103 9.46 0.75 5.21
C TYR A 103 8.21 0.15 5.85
N TYR A 104 7.28 -0.37 5.05
CA TYR A 104 6.09 -1.04 5.54
C TYR A 104 6.43 -2.22 6.46
N CYS A 105 7.34 -3.10 6.02
CA CYS A 105 7.78 -4.25 6.81
C CYS A 105 8.45 -3.83 8.12
N MET A 106 9.27 -2.77 8.11
CA MET A 106 9.91 -2.24 9.31
C MET A 106 8.87 -1.70 10.30
N THR A 107 7.98 -0.81 9.85
CA THR A 107 6.92 -0.23 10.70
C THR A 107 5.97 -1.30 11.24
N GLN A 108 5.64 -2.31 10.43
CA GLN A 108 4.81 -3.42 10.88
C GLN A 108 5.49 -4.24 11.98
N ARG A 109 6.79 -4.52 11.84
CA ARG A 109 7.57 -5.23 12.85
C ARG A 109 7.67 -4.42 14.14
N GLU A 110 8.00 -3.13 14.06
CA GLU A 110 8.06 -2.23 15.23
C GLU A 110 6.74 -2.20 15.98
N LYS A 111 5.62 -2.05 15.26
CA LYS A 111 4.28 -2.09 15.87
C LYS A 111 3.99 -3.43 16.54
N GLN A 112 4.37 -4.54 15.92
CA GLN A 112 4.18 -5.87 16.50
C GLN A 112 5.03 -6.06 17.77
N GLU A 113 6.27 -5.59 17.77
CA GLU A 113 7.15 -5.60 18.94
C GLU A 113 6.61 -4.72 20.08
N GLU A 114 6.09 -3.53 19.77
CA GLU A 114 5.48 -2.64 20.76
C GLU A 114 4.25 -3.28 21.42
N VAL A 115 3.35 -3.86 20.61
CA VAL A 115 2.18 -4.59 21.12
C VAL A 115 2.61 -5.78 21.98
N GLN A 116 3.64 -6.52 21.56
CA GLN A 116 4.14 -7.66 22.33
C GLN A 116 4.75 -7.24 23.67
N LYS A 117 5.52 -6.13 23.69
CA LYS A 117 6.07 -5.56 24.93
C LYS A 117 4.96 -5.12 25.88
N ALA A 118 3.96 -4.41 25.37
CA ALA A 118 2.81 -3.96 26.17
C ALA A 118 2.02 -5.16 26.74
N LEU A 119 1.82 -6.22 25.95
CA LEU A 119 1.18 -7.45 26.42
C LEU A 119 1.99 -8.14 27.54
N GLN A 120 3.31 -8.26 27.37
CA GLN A 120 4.18 -8.86 28.39
C GLN A 120 4.19 -8.04 29.68
N GLU A 121 4.16 -6.72 29.59
CA GLU A 121 4.09 -5.85 30.77
C GLU A 121 2.73 -5.97 31.48
N ALA A 122 1.63 -5.99 30.72
CA ALA A 122 0.30 -6.24 31.25
C ALA A 122 0.19 -7.62 31.92
N GLU A 123 0.80 -8.65 31.34
CA GLU A 123 0.84 -10.00 31.90
C GLU A 123 1.63 -10.04 33.22
N LYS A 124 2.84 -9.46 33.25
CA LYS A 124 3.67 -9.40 34.46
C LYS A 124 2.97 -8.66 35.60
N THR A 125 2.34 -7.53 35.29
CA THR A 125 1.59 -6.75 36.30
C THR A 125 0.38 -7.52 36.82
N HIS A 126 -0.37 -8.21 35.94
CA HIS A 126 -1.46 -9.09 36.35
C HIS A 126 -0.97 -10.25 37.21
N GLN A 127 0.13 -10.91 36.83
CA GLN A 127 0.70 -12.03 37.58
C GLN A 127 1.15 -11.59 38.97
N ALA A 128 1.81 -10.43 39.09
CA ALA A 128 2.20 -9.85 40.37
C ALA A 128 0.97 -9.53 41.25
N ARG A 129 -0.09 -8.98 40.64
CA ARG A 129 -1.35 -8.67 41.35
C ARG A 129 -2.04 -9.94 41.83
N LEU A 130 -2.10 -10.98 41.00
CA LEU A 130 -2.64 -12.28 41.38
C LEU A 130 -1.81 -12.90 42.52
N GLY A 131 -0.49 -12.88 42.43
CA GLY A 131 0.39 -13.36 43.51
C GLY A 131 0.13 -12.66 44.84
N ASN A 132 -0.09 -11.34 44.84
CA ASN A 132 -0.44 -10.58 46.04
C ASN A 132 -1.78 -11.03 46.64
N VAL A 133 -2.81 -11.19 45.80
CA VAL A 133 -4.15 -11.62 46.24
C VAL A 133 -4.11 -13.04 46.78
N THR A 134 -3.44 -13.97 46.08
CA THR A 134 -3.28 -15.35 46.53
C THR A 134 -2.51 -15.42 47.85
N GLY A 135 -1.46 -14.61 48.02
CA GLY A 135 -0.72 -14.52 49.28
C GLY A 135 -1.59 -14.03 50.45
N LYS A 136 -2.41 -12.98 50.22
CA LYS A 136 -3.37 -12.50 51.23
C LYS A 136 -4.42 -13.55 51.57
N LEU A 137 -4.97 -14.21 50.56
CA LEU A 137 -5.96 -15.28 50.74
C LEU A 137 -5.38 -16.40 51.61
N ALA A 138 -4.18 -16.89 51.28
CA ALA A 138 -3.50 -17.92 52.06
C ALA A 138 -3.24 -17.49 53.52
N SER A 139 -2.84 -16.25 53.76
CA SER A 139 -2.67 -15.69 55.11
C SER A 139 -3.98 -15.72 55.90
N THR A 140 -5.06 -15.18 55.31
CA THR A 140 -6.38 -15.14 55.96
C THR A 140 -6.94 -16.54 56.22
N GLN A 141 -6.70 -17.49 55.31
CA GLN A 141 -7.10 -18.88 55.50
C GLN A 141 -6.31 -19.55 56.64
N GLY A 142 -5.01 -19.25 56.76
CA GLY A 142 -4.19 -19.69 57.90
C GLY A 142 -4.67 -19.13 59.24
N GLU A 143 -5.02 -17.86 59.28
CA GLU A 143 -5.61 -17.22 60.46
C GLU A 143 -6.96 -17.86 60.84
N LEU A 144 -7.85 -18.09 59.87
CA LEU A 144 -9.13 -18.77 60.09
C LEU A 144 -8.95 -20.18 60.66
N LEU A 145 -7.99 -20.96 60.14
CA LEU A 145 -7.67 -22.29 60.66
C LEU A 145 -7.15 -22.23 62.11
N SER A 146 -6.33 -21.23 62.43
CA SER A 146 -5.85 -21.00 63.80
C SER A 146 -7.02 -20.71 64.76
N ILE A 147 -7.92 -19.81 64.36
CA ILE A 147 -9.11 -19.46 65.14
C ILE A 147 -10.01 -20.69 65.32
N ALA A 148 -10.26 -21.46 64.25
CA ALA A 148 -11.05 -22.68 64.31
C ALA A 148 -10.45 -23.70 65.30
N LYS A 149 -9.12 -23.84 65.33
CA LYS A 149 -8.41 -24.70 66.30
C LYS A 149 -8.57 -24.20 67.74
N GLN A 150 -8.42 -22.89 67.97
CA GLN A 150 -8.65 -22.30 69.29
C GLN A 150 -10.09 -22.50 69.77
N LEU A 151 -11.06 -22.31 68.88
CA LEU A 151 -12.47 -22.53 69.18
C LEU A 151 -12.76 -24.00 69.53
N GLY A 152 -12.13 -24.96 68.82
CA GLY A 152 -12.21 -26.38 69.15
C GLY A 152 -11.66 -26.70 70.55
N ILE A 153 -10.51 -26.13 70.91
CA ILE A 153 -9.94 -26.28 72.26
C ILE A 153 -10.87 -25.70 73.32
N MET A 154 -11.38 -24.48 73.11
CA MET A 154 -12.33 -23.84 74.03
C MET A 154 -13.63 -24.63 74.18
N THR A 155 -14.11 -25.24 73.09
CA THR A 155 -15.30 -26.09 73.12
C THR A 155 -15.07 -27.34 73.97
N ASN A 156 -13.93 -28.02 73.79
CA ASN A 156 -13.56 -29.16 74.63
C ASN A 156 -13.44 -28.78 76.12
N TRP A 157 -12.81 -27.65 76.43
CA TRP A 157 -12.73 -27.14 77.81
C TRP A 157 -14.10 -26.84 78.40
N LYS A 158 -14.98 -26.23 77.62
CA LYS A 158 -16.36 -25.97 78.02
C LYS A 158 -17.09 -27.27 78.34
N ASP A 159 -16.96 -28.29 77.50
CA ASP A 159 -17.66 -29.56 77.68
C ASP A 159 -17.11 -30.34 78.90
N PHE A 160 -15.79 -30.35 79.10
CA PHE A 160 -15.16 -30.92 80.30
C PHE A 160 -15.66 -30.25 81.59
N LEU A 161 -15.68 -28.91 81.63
CA LEU A 161 -16.16 -28.17 82.81
C LEU A 161 -17.65 -28.39 83.06
N GLU A 162 -18.46 -28.60 82.01
CA GLU A 162 -19.88 -28.91 82.15
C GLU A 162 -20.09 -30.33 82.70
N GLU A 163 -19.27 -31.30 82.30
CA GLU A 163 -19.27 -32.66 82.84
C GLU A 163 -18.90 -32.67 84.33
N GLU A 164 -17.78 -32.04 84.73
CA GLU A 164 -17.39 -31.90 86.14
C GLU A 164 -18.47 -31.19 86.97
N LEU A 165 -19.11 -30.16 86.42
CA LEU A 165 -20.20 -29.46 87.09
C LEU A 165 -21.42 -30.38 87.28
N GLN A 166 -21.70 -31.28 86.34
CA GLN A 166 -22.79 -32.24 86.53
C GLN A 166 -22.45 -33.34 87.53
N GLU A 167 -21.23 -33.84 87.54
CA GLU A 167 -20.78 -34.81 88.55
C GLU A 167 -20.89 -34.22 89.95
N THR A 168 -20.44 -32.97 90.13
CA THR A 168 -20.57 -32.26 91.42
C THR A 168 -22.03 -32.03 91.79
N ARG A 169 -22.89 -31.59 90.84
CA ARG A 169 -24.33 -31.46 91.08
C ARG A 169 -24.95 -32.79 91.54
N ALA A 170 -24.61 -33.91 90.88
CA ALA A 170 -25.09 -35.23 91.26
C ALA A 170 -24.60 -35.66 92.66
N ALA A 171 -23.34 -35.38 92.99
CA ALA A 171 -22.77 -35.67 94.31
C ALA A 171 -23.45 -34.86 95.43
N PHE A 172 -23.68 -33.56 95.21
CA PHE A 172 -24.43 -32.71 96.15
C PHE A 172 -25.85 -33.22 96.35
N GLN A 173 -26.56 -33.56 95.27
CA GLN A 173 -27.91 -34.08 95.38
C GLN A 173 -27.94 -35.40 96.18
N LYS A 174 -26.95 -36.28 95.97
CA LYS A 174 -26.80 -37.51 96.76
C LYS A 174 -26.57 -37.23 98.24
N TYR A 175 -25.73 -36.25 98.58
CA TYR A 175 -25.48 -35.84 99.96
C TYR A 175 -26.73 -35.27 100.64
N ILE A 176 -27.49 -34.43 99.93
CA ILE A 176 -28.75 -33.84 100.42
C ILE A 176 -29.78 -34.95 100.66
N ASN A 177 -29.96 -35.85 99.69
CA ASN A 177 -30.89 -36.98 99.82
C ASN A 177 -30.55 -37.88 101.01
N TYR A 178 -29.25 -38.08 101.30
CA TYR A 178 -28.78 -38.87 102.45
C TYR A 178 -29.02 -38.14 103.79
N THR A 179 -28.67 -36.85 103.86
CA THR A 179 -28.70 -36.08 105.12
C THR A 179 -30.11 -35.63 105.49
N PHE A 180 -30.96 -35.37 104.49
CA PHE A 180 -32.31 -34.83 104.65
C PHE A 180 -33.36 -35.67 103.90
N PRO A 181 -33.61 -36.92 104.30
CA PRO A 181 -34.49 -37.85 103.59
C PRO A 181 -35.97 -37.43 103.56
N LYS A 182 -36.36 -36.43 104.36
CA LYS A 182 -37.72 -35.86 104.36
C LYS A 182 -37.92 -34.74 103.33
N LEU A 183 -36.85 -34.24 102.71
CA LEU A 183 -36.97 -33.28 101.61
C LEU A 183 -37.46 -34.01 100.37
N SER A 184 -38.55 -33.52 99.75
CA SER A 184 -39.00 -34.08 98.48
C SER A 184 -37.99 -33.75 97.36
N PRO A 185 -37.82 -34.63 96.36
CA PRO A 185 -36.96 -34.37 95.21
C PRO A 185 -37.27 -33.00 94.58
N GLY A 186 -36.24 -32.23 94.24
CA GLY A 186 -36.39 -30.91 93.61
C GLY A 186 -36.41 -29.71 94.58
N HIS A 187 -36.65 -29.91 95.88
CA HIS A 187 -36.69 -28.80 96.84
C HIS A 187 -35.34 -28.11 97.07
N ALA A 188 -34.23 -28.77 96.73
CA ALA A 188 -32.88 -28.24 96.89
C ALA A 188 -32.24 -27.74 95.58
N ASP A 189 -32.97 -27.79 94.47
CA ASP A 189 -32.44 -27.48 93.13
C ASP A 189 -32.02 -26.00 93.00
N PHE A 190 -32.52 -25.13 93.88
CA PHE A 190 -32.10 -23.72 93.94
C PHE A 190 -30.65 -23.53 94.39
N ILE A 191 -30.07 -24.51 95.09
CA ILE A 191 -28.69 -24.44 95.60
C ILE A 191 -27.68 -24.59 94.45
N LEU A 192 -28.00 -25.44 93.46
CA LEU A 192 -27.19 -25.63 92.25
C LEU A 192 -28.10 -25.77 91.01
N PRO A 193 -28.68 -24.65 90.53
CA PRO A 193 -29.64 -24.66 89.44
C PRO A 193 -29.05 -25.24 88.15
N GLU A 194 -29.87 -25.93 87.35
CA GLU A 194 -29.47 -26.36 86.01
C GLU A 194 -29.18 -25.17 85.09
N ARG A 195 -28.27 -25.39 84.14
CA ARG A 195 -27.93 -24.37 83.15
C ARG A 195 -29.11 -24.16 82.19
N LYS A 196 -29.38 -22.90 81.81
CA LYS A 196 -30.37 -22.59 80.78
C LYS A 196 -29.95 -23.23 79.46
N LYS A 197 -30.84 -24.02 78.84
CA LYS A 197 -30.60 -24.61 77.52
C LYS A 197 -30.25 -23.52 76.52
N THR A 198 -29.34 -23.85 75.59
CA THR A 198 -28.96 -22.95 74.52
C THR A 198 -30.22 -22.49 73.78
N PRO A 199 -30.46 -21.18 73.61
CA PRO A 199 -31.63 -20.67 72.92
C PRO A 199 -31.73 -21.28 71.52
N SER A 200 -32.92 -21.77 71.14
CA SER A 200 -33.15 -22.46 69.87
C SER A 200 -32.73 -21.65 68.64
N ASN A 201 -32.68 -20.31 68.77
CA ASN A 201 -32.28 -19.39 67.70
C ASN A 201 -30.76 -19.41 67.38
N LEU A 202 -29.95 -20.09 68.19
CA LEU A 202 -28.50 -20.22 68.00
C LEU A 202 -28.08 -21.64 67.56
N ILE A 203 -29.04 -22.56 67.46
CA ILE A 203 -28.79 -23.91 66.94
C ILE A 203 -28.85 -23.81 65.42
N ILE A 204 -27.68 -23.78 64.78
CA ILE A 204 -27.59 -23.88 63.32
C ILE A 204 -27.88 -25.33 62.95
N PRO A 205 -28.92 -25.63 62.15
CA PRO A 205 -29.17 -26.99 61.70
C PRO A 205 -28.00 -27.49 60.83
N GLU A 206 -27.48 -28.69 61.15
CA GLU A 206 -26.32 -29.31 60.49
C GLU A 206 -26.45 -29.49 58.95
N ASN A 207 -27.63 -29.26 58.37
CA ASN A 207 -27.92 -29.46 56.95
C ASN A 207 -27.72 -28.23 56.04
N GLN A 208 -27.11 -27.13 56.51
CA GLN A 208 -26.93 -25.91 55.69
C GLN A 208 -25.48 -25.46 55.47
N THR A 209 -24.48 -26.25 55.87
CA THR A 209 -23.05 -25.88 55.81
C THR A 209 -22.27 -26.38 54.58
N THR A 210 -22.94 -26.75 53.49
CA THR A 210 -22.29 -26.90 52.17
C THR A 210 -22.56 -25.68 51.31
N PRO A 211 -21.57 -24.82 51.03
CA PRO A 211 -21.64 -23.89 49.93
C PRO A 211 -21.27 -24.62 48.62
N ASP A 212 -22.12 -24.47 47.60
CA ASP A 212 -21.74 -24.65 46.19
C ASP A 212 -20.69 -23.60 45.79
#